data_AF-A0A3Q0JAG5-F1
#
_entry.id   AF-A0A3Q0JAG5-F1
#
_cell.length_a   1.000
_cell.length_b   1.000
_cell.length_c   1.000
_cell.angle_alpha   90.00
_cell.angle_beta   90.00
_cell.angle_gamma   90.00
#
_symmetry.space_group_name_H-M   'P 1'
#
loop_
_entity.id
_entity.type
_entity.pdbx_description
1 polymer ?
#
loop_
_entity_poly.entity_id
_entity_poly.type
_entity_poly.pdbx_seq_one_letter_code
_entity_poly.pdbx_strand_id
1 'polypeptide(L)'
;MSKSSGGNPYDIDSPSFNSDLYLEKLLRECSLKQVMDEEYAIKRDAQTLHSDMQTLVYENYNKFISATDTIKKMKMDFKKMEDEMDLLVNKMSSVISFSDKISSTLEVNWFSDVMLGKSTFQGSGLISKCRMAG
;
A
#
# COMPACT_ATOMS: atom_id res chain seq x y z
N MET A 1 -35.97 0.45 -25.46
CA MET A 1 -36.00 -0.30 -26.74
C MET A 1 -35.50 -1.72 -26.49
N SER A 2 -36.39 -2.70 -26.60
CA SER A 2 -36.06 -4.14 -26.57
C SER A 2 -35.52 -4.57 -27.93
N LYS A 3 -34.23 -4.92 -28.00
CA LYS A 3 -33.66 -5.57 -29.18
C LYS A 3 -33.90 -7.06 -28.99
N SER A 4 -34.90 -7.62 -29.68
CA SER A 4 -35.03 -9.08 -29.83
C SER A 4 -33.87 -9.54 -30.70
N SER A 5 -32.74 -9.92 -30.09
CA SER A 5 -31.67 -10.57 -30.82
C SER A 5 -32.20 -11.91 -31.32
N GLY A 6 -32.28 -12.08 -32.64
CA GLY A 6 -32.56 -13.36 -33.27
C GLY A 6 -31.42 -14.34 -32.98
N GLY A 7 -31.44 -14.93 -31.80
CA GLY A 7 -30.54 -16.01 -31.43
C GLY A 7 -31.04 -17.33 -32.00
N ASN A 8 -30.14 -18.28 -32.14
CA ASN A 8 -30.48 -19.63 -32.55
C ASN A 8 -31.26 -20.32 -31.41
N PRO A 9 -32.49 -20.82 -31.64
CA PRO A 9 -33.25 -21.54 -30.61
C PRO A 9 -32.65 -22.90 -30.25
N TYR A 10 -31.74 -23.43 -31.08
CA TYR A 10 -31.04 -24.69 -30.85
C TYR A 10 -29.67 -24.54 -30.18
N ASP A 11 -29.25 -23.33 -29.85
CA ASP A 11 -27.94 -23.06 -29.25
C ASP A 11 -28.09 -22.89 -27.73
N ILE A 12 -27.44 -23.77 -26.96
CA ILE A 12 -27.57 -23.84 -25.49
C ILE A 12 -27.03 -22.59 -24.79
N ASP A 13 -26.08 -21.88 -25.42
CA ASP A 13 -25.49 -20.66 -24.90
C ASP A 13 -26.26 -19.39 -25.33
N SER A 14 -27.25 -19.55 -26.21
CA SER A 14 -28.01 -18.43 -26.77
C SER A 14 -29.10 -17.95 -25.81
N PRO A 15 -29.33 -16.63 -25.68
CA PRO A 15 -30.43 -16.08 -24.88
C PRO A 15 -31.83 -16.50 -25.36
N SER A 16 -31.95 -16.98 -26.59
CA SER A 16 -33.19 -17.46 -27.19
C SER A 16 -33.29 -18.99 -27.21
N PHE A 17 -32.46 -19.69 -26.44
CA PHE A 17 -32.46 -21.14 -26.36
C PHE A 17 -33.85 -21.67 -26.01
N ASN A 18 -34.30 -22.69 -26.75
CA ASN A 18 -35.53 -23.40 -26.48
C ASN A 18 -35.22 -24.88 -26.28
N SER A 19 -35.37 -25.32 -25.02
CA SER A 19 -35.07 -26.70 -24.62
C SER A 19 -35.90 -27.73 -25.38
N ASP A 20 -37.18 -27.46 -25.65
CA ASP A 20 -38.08 -28.41 -26.30
C ASP A 20 -37.69 -28.61 -27.77
N LEU A 21 -37.38 -27.52 -28.49
CA LEU A 21 -36.93 -27.56 -29.88
C LEU A 21 -35.55 -28.21 -30.02
N TYR A 22 -34.63 -27.92 -29.08
CA TYR A 22 -33.32 -28.57 -29.03
C TYR A 22 -33.45 -30.09 -28.83
N LEU A 23 -34.28 -30.50 -27.88
CA LEU A 23 -34.48 -31.91 -27.56
C LEU A 23 -35.21 -32.66 -28.69
N GLU A 24 -36.23 -32.06 -29.31
CA GLU A 24 -36.91 -32.64 -30.47
C GLU A 24 -35.92 -32.86 -31.63
N LYS A 25 -35.06 -31.87 -31.90
CA LYS A 25 -34.01 -31.99 -32.91
C LYS A 25 -33.01 -33.08 -32.58
N LEU A 26 -32.52 -33.11 -31.34
CA LEU A 26 -31.54 -34.10 -30.87
C LEU A 26 -32.10 -35.52 -30.97
N LEU A 27 -33.35 -35.75 -30.57
CA LEU A 27 -34.00 -37.06 -30.66
C LEU A 27 -34.32 -37.49 -32.09
N ARG A 28 -34.54 -36.53 -33.01
CA ARG A 28 -34.82 -36.82 -34.43
C ARG A 28 -33.54 -37.08 -35.24
N GLU A 29 -32.45 -36.39 -34.91
CA GLU A 29 -31.22 -36.37 -35.73
C GLU A 29 -30.09 -37.25 -35.16
N CYS A 30 -30.12 -37.63 -33.87
CA CYS A 30 -29.06 -38.38 -33.23
C CYS A 30 -29.47 -39.82 -32.87
N SER A 31 -28.48 -40.72 -32.86
CA SER A 31 -28.63 -42.07 -32.32
C SER A 31 -28.64 -42.07 -30.79
N LEU A 32 -29.22 -43.10 -30.17
CA LEU A 32 -29.27 -43.24 -28.71
C LEU A 32 -27.89 -43.07 -28.04
N LYS A 33 -26.83 -43.61 -28.66
CA LYS A 33 -25.47 -43.48 -28.14
C LYS A 33 -25.01 -42.01 -28.13
N GLN A 34 -25.25 -41.27 -29.21
CA GLN A 34 -24.92 -39.85 -29.29
C GLN A 34 -25.71 -39.02 -28.28
N VAL A 35 -26.99 -39.36 -28.06
CA VAL A 35 -27.82 -38.71 -27.05
C VAL A 35 -27.27 -38.96 -25.64
N MET A 36 -26.80 -40.17 -25.33
CA MET A 36 -26.16 -40.49 -24.06
C MET A 36 -24.82 -39.78 -23.88
N ASP A 37 -24.01 -39.71 -24.94
CA ASP A 37 -22.73 -38.99 -24.92
C ASP A 37 -22.95 -37.48 -24.70
N GLU A 38 -24.00 -36.91 -25.31
CA GLU A 38 -24.42 -35.52 -25.12
C GLU A 38 -24.90 -35.24 -23.69
N GLU A 39 -25.71 -36.13 -23.10
CA GLU A 39 -26.13 -36.02 -21.70
C GLU A 39 -24.92 -36.01 -20.75
N TYR A 40 -23.94 -36.89 -21.01
CA TYR A 40 -22.72 -36.94 -20.22
C TYR A 40 -21.86 -35.68 -20.38
N ALA A 41 -21.80 -35.11 -21.59
CA ALA A 41 -21.09 -33.86 -21.86
C ALA A 41 -21.73 -32.69 -21.10
N ILE A 42 -23.04 -32.48 -21.25
CA ILE A 42 -23.77 -31.41 -20.57
C ILE A 42 -23.63 -31.53 -19.04
N LYS A 43 -23.72 -32.75 -18.51
CA LYS A 43 -23.56 -32.99 -17.07
C LYS A 43 -22.16 -32.62 -16.59
N ARG A 44 -21.13 -32.95 -17.36
CA ARG A 44 -19.75 -32.56 -17.04
C ARG A 44 -19.58 -31.05 -17.10
N ASP A 45 -20.10 -30.40 -18.13
CA ASP A 45 -19.98 -28.95 -18.31
C ASP A 45 -20.68 -28.20 -17.17
N ALA A 46 -21.86 -28.66 -16.75
CA ALA A 46 -22.56 -28.13 -15.58
C ALA A 46 -21.72 -28.26 -14.29
N GLN A 47 -21.03 -29.39 -14.09
CA GLN A 47 -20.15 -29.58 -12.93
C GLN A 47 -18.90 -28.70 -12.98
N THR A 48 -18.27 -28.59 -14.15
CA THR A 48 -17.11 -27.72 -14.38
C THR A 48 -17.48 -26.27 -14.13
N LEU A 49 -18.58 -25.79 -14.73
CA LEU A 49 -19.05 -24.41 -14.55
C LEU A 49 -19.35 -24.10 -13.08
N HIS A 50 -19.89 -25.06 -12.34
CA HIS A 50 -20.12 -24.92 -10.90
C HIS A 50 -18.80 -24.77 -10.13
N SER A 51 -17.82 -25.62 -10.41
CA SER A 51 -16.48 -25.56 -9.78
C SER A 51 -15.75 -24.26 -10.13
N ASP A 52 -15.84 -23.81 -11.38
CA ASP A 52 -15.22 -22.57 -11.86
C ASP A 52 -15.84 -21.36 -11.15
N MET A 53 -17.17 -21.33 -11.03
CA MET A 53 -17.87 -20.29 -10.27
C MET A 53 -17.41 -20.26 -8.81
N GLN A 54 -17.31 -21.41 -8.15
CA GLN A 54 -16.82 -21.50 -6.77
C GLN A 54 -15.37 -20.98 -6.65
N THR A 55 -14.51 -21.40 -7.58
CA THR A 55 -13.09 -21.00 -7.62
C THR A 55 -12.96 -19.49 -7.78
N LEU A 56 -13.71 -18.90 -8.72
CA LEU A 56 -13.71 -17.46 -8.96
C LEU A 56 -14.14 -16.69 -7.70
N VAL A 57 -15.22 -17.13 -7.07
CA VAL A 57 -15.72 -16.51 -5.83
C VAL A 57 -14.68 -16.59 -4.72
N TYR A 58 -14.08 -17.77 -4.51
CA TYR A 58 -13.06 -17.97 -3.49
C TYR A 58 -11.83 -17.09 -3.72
N GLU A 59 -11.28 -17.09 -4.94
CA GLU A 59 -10.12 -16.27 -5.28
C GLU A 59 -10.41 -14.78 -5.10
N ASN A 60 -11.59 -14.34 -5.53
CA ASN A 60 -11.98 -12.95 -5.46
C ASN A 60 -12.12 -12.48 -4.01
N TYR A 61 -12.78 -13.26 -3.15
CA TYR A 61 -12.85 -12.95 -1.72
C TYR A 61 -11.48 -12.98 -1.05
N ASN A 62 -10.61 -13.94 -1.37
CA ASN A 62 -9.25 -13.97 -0.83
C ASN A 62 -8.45 -12.73 -1.24
N LYS A 63 -8.58 -12.26 -2.47
CA LYS A 63 -7.95 -11.02 -2.95
C LYS A 63 -8.49 -9.81 -2.19
N PHE A 64 -9.80 -9.73 -1.95
CA PHE A 64 -10.41 -8.65 -1.18
C PHE A 64 -9.97 -8.63 0.29
N ILE A 65 -9.91 -9.79 0.94
CA ILE A 65 -9.42 -9.93 2.31
C ILE A 65 -7.96 -9.46 2.38
N SER A 66 -7.11 -9.97 1.48
CA SER A 66 -5.68 -9.60 1.42
C SER A 66 -5.46 -8.11 1.17
N ALA A 67 -6.23 -7.51 0.26
CA ALA A 67 -6.19 -6.08 0.00
C ALA A 67 -6.60 -5.28 1.25
N THR A 68 -7.67 -5.71 1.93
CA THR A 68 -8.14 -5.07 3.17
C THR A 68 -7.09 -5.14 4.27
N ASP A 69 -6.42 -6.28 4.44
CA ASP A 69 -5.36 -6.44 5.43
C ASP A 69 -4.12 -5.63 5.08
N THR A 70 -3.79 -5.51 3.79
CA THR A 70 -2.72 -4.61 3.33
C THR A 70 -3.04 -3.15 3.67
N ILE A 71 -4.28 -2.70 3.45
CA ILE A 71 -4.72 -1.33 3.82
C ILE A 71 -4.62 -1.11 5.33
N LYS A 72 -5.04 -2.09 6.15
CA LYS A 72 -4.89 -2.01 7.62
C LYS A 72 -3.42 -1.88 8.02
N LYS A 73 -2.55 -2.70 7.43
CA LYS A 73 -1.12 -2.65 7.68
C LYS A 73 -0.53 -1.30 7.30
N MET A 74 -0.82 -0.82 6.08
CA MET A 74 -0.39 0.51 5.64
C MET A 74 -0.81 1.60 6.62
N LYS A 75 -2.07 1.57 7.11
CA LYS A 75 -2.56 2.54 8.10
C LYS A 75 -1.75 2.50 9.40
N MET A 76 -1.42 1.31 9.88
CA MET A 76 -0.59 1.14 11.09
C MET A 76 0.83 1.64 10.87
N ASP A 77 1.43 1.32 9.72
CA ASP A 77 2.78 1.76 9.35
C ASP A 77 2.84 3.30 9.22
N PHE A 78 1.82 3.93 8.62
CA PHE A 78 1.70 5.39 8.56
C PHE A 78 1.59 6.03 9.95
N LYS A 79 0.80 5.45 10.85
CA LYS A 79 0.69 5.96 12.22
C LYS A 79 2.02 5.90 12.95
N LYS A 80 2.75 4.79 12.83
CA LYS A 80 4.08 4.65 13.42
C LYS A 80 5.05 5.71 12.87
N MET A 81 5.01 5.97 11.57
CA MET A 81 5.84 7.00 10.93
C MET A 81 5.52 8.41 11.44
N GLU A 82 4.24 8.71 11.64
CA GLU A 82 3.78 9.97 12.24
C GLU A 82 4.33 10.13 13.67
N ASP A 83 4.19 9.10 14.50
CA ASP A 83 4.72 9.09 15.87
C ASP A 83 6.25 9.30 15.92
N GLU A 84 6.99 8.68 15.00
CA GLU A 84 8.45 8.84 14.87
C GLU A 84 8.84 10.26 14.41
N MET A 85 8.08 10.86 13.49
CA MET A 85 8.30 12.24 13.04
C MET A 85 8.04 13.25 14.16
N ASP A 86 6.96 13.08 14.92
CA ASP A 86 6.66 13.92 16.08
C ASP A 86 7.77 13.81 17.14
N LEU A 87 8.27 12.60 17.39
CA LEU A 87 9.41 12.40 18.28
C LEU A 87 10.65 13.15 17.77
N LEU A 88 10.95 13.07 16.48
CA LEU A 88 12.09 13.75 15.87
C LEU A 88 11.98 15.28 16.01
N VAL A 89 10.81 15.86 15.73
CA VAL A 89 10.56 17.31 15.89
C VAL A 89 10.76 17.75 17.34
N ASN A 90 10.28 16.97 18.30
CA ASN A 90 10.46 17.24 19.72
C ASN A 90 11.95 17.19 20.13
N LYS A 91 12.70 16.20 19.63
CA LYS A 91 14.14 16.11 19.86
C LYS A 91 14.89 17.30 19.23
N MET A 92 14.55 17.68 18.01
CA MET A 92 15.14 18.83 17.33
C MET A 92 14.87 20.14 18.07
N SER A 93 13.63 20.34 18.53
CA SER A 93 13.26 21.51 19.35
C SER A 93 14.03 21.56 20.66
N SER A 94 14.25 20.41 21.30
CA SER A 94 15.07 20.31 22.51
C SER A 94 16.54 20.68 22.25
N VAL A 95 17.09 20.24 21.12
CA VAL A 95 18.47 20.59 20.70
C VAL A 95 18.60 22.09 20.42
N ILE A 96 17.63 22.69 19.71
CA ILE A 96 17.60 24.13 19.45
C ILE A 96 17.56 24.91 20.78
N SER A 97 16.63 24.56 21.67
CA SER A 97 16.53 25.21 22.99
C SER A 97 17.81 25.07 23.82
N PHE A 98 18.47 23.92 23.76
CA PHE A 98 19.74 23.70 24.44
C PHE A 98 20.87 24.54 23.84
N SER A 99 20.93 24.64 22.51
CA SER A 99 21.87 25.52 21.79
C SER A 99 21.66 26.98 22.15
N ASP A 100 20.41 27.46 22.18
CA ASP A 100 20.07 28.84 22.56
C ASP A 100 20.52 29.14 23.99
N LYS A 101 20.31 28.22 24.93
CA LYS A 101 20.78 28.35 26.32
C LYS A 101 22.30 28.44 26.41
N ILE A 102 23.02 27.64 25.62
CA ILE A 102 24.49 27.73 25.55
C ILE A 102 24.89 29.10 25.00
N SER A 103 24.28 29.53 23.88
CA SER A 103 24.59 30.82 23.26
C SER A 103 24.35 31.97 24.23
N SER A 104 23.19 32.01 24.90
CA SER A 104 22.89 33.05 25.88
C SER A 104 23.83 33.02 27.08
N THR A 105 24.23 31.84 27.56
CA THR A 105 25.16 31.72 28.69
C THR A 105 26.55 32.22 28.30
N LEU A 106 27.02 31.87 27.11
CA LEU A 106 28.30 32.34 26.58
C LEU A 106 28.29 33.85 26.35
N GLU A 107 27.23 34.42 25.82
CA GLU A 107 27.07 35.88 25.67
C GLU A 107 27.11 36.59 27.03
N VAL A 108 26.34 36.13 28.02
CA VAL A 108 26.34 36.73 29.37
C VAL A 108 27.72 36.65 30.01
N ASN A 109 28.41 35.51 29.88
CA ASN A 109 29.76 35.35 30.42
C ASN A 109 30.77 36.27 29.71
N TRP A 110 30.74 36.35 28.37
CA TRP A 110 31.55 37.30 27.59
C TRP A 110 31.31 38.75 28.04
N PHE A 111 30.05 39.15 28.18
CA PHE A 111 29.70 40.49 28.63
C PHE A 111 30.24 40.75 30.04
N SER A 112 30.14 39.77 30.95
CA SER A 112 30.67 39.90 32.30
C SER A 112 32.21 40.02 32.32
N ASP A 113 32.91 39.25 31.48
CA ASP A 113 34.38 39.21 31.47
C ASP A 113 34.96 40.51 30.89
N VAL A 114 34.30 41.07 29.86
CA VAL A 114 34.62 42.37 29.27
C VAL A 114 34.32 43.53 30.22
N MET A 115 33.14 43.52 30.86
CA MET A 115 32.72 44.62 31.75
C MET A 115 33.43 44.61 33.10
N LEU A 116 33.79 43.43 33.62
CA LEU A 116 34.55 43.31 34.87
C LEU A 116 36.06 43.47 34.67
N GLY A 117 36.54 43.70 33.44
CA GLY A 117 37.95 43.92 33.14
C GLY A 117 38.85 42.83 33.73
N LYS A 118 38.37 41.58 33.76
CA LYS A 118 39.12 40.46 34.35
C LYS A 118 40.22 40.06 33.37
N SER A 119 41.33 40.78 33.42
CA SER A 119 42.59 40.35 32.84
C SER A 119 43.14 39.17 33.67
N THR A 120 42.70 37.95 33.44
CA THR A 120 43.46 36.78 33.88
C THR A 120 44.50 36.42 32.82
N PHE A 121 45.53 37.26 32.73
CA PHE A 121 46.82 36.84 32.19
C PHE A 121 47.68 36.34 33.35
N GLN A 122 47.55 35.05 33.67
CA GLN A 122 48.67 34.28 34.23
C GLN A 122 49.22 33.39 33.11
N GLY A 123 49.86 34.03 32.14
CA GLY A 123 50.77 33.36 31.22
C GLY A 123 52.20 33.53 31.72
N SER A 124 52.67 32.61 32.57
CA SER A 124 54.10 32.36 32.71
C SER A 124 54.59 31.73 31.40
N GLY A 125 55.03 32.56 30.45
CA GLY A 125 55.52 32.11 29.16
C GLY A 125 55.95 33.26 28.24
N LEU A 126 57.22 33.64 28.35
CA LEU A 126 58.07 34.26 27.33
C LEU A 126 57.38 35.18 26.29
N ILE A 127 57.32 36.48 26.60
CA ILE A 127 57.10 37.52 25.58
C ILE A 127 58.42 37.69 24.81
N SER A 128 58.55 37.00 23.67
CA SER A 128 59.63 37.23 22.72
C SER A 128 59.39 38.57 21.99
N LYS A 129 60.39 39.43 22.10
CA LYS A 129 60.43 40.82 21.64
C LYS A 129 60.61 40.84 20.11
N CYS A 130 59.53 40.94 19.33
CA CYS A 130 59.64 41.27 17.91
C CYS A 130 60.01 42.75 17.75
N ARG A 131 61.32 43.00 17.60
CA ARG A 131 61.90 44.27 17.17
C ARG A 131 61.55 44.48 15.69
N MET A 132 60.76 45.50 15.39
CA MET A 132 60.67 46.06 14.04
C MET A 132 62.03 46.67 13.68
N ALA A 133 62.65 46.18 12.62
CA ALA A 133 63.70 46.90 11.90
C ALA A 133 63.08 47.35 10.58
N GLY A 134 63.12 48.67 10.36
CA GLY A 134 62.98 49.26 9.03
C GLY A 134 64.25 49.09 8.21
#